data_AF-A0A9W7CI67-F1
#
_entry.id   AF-A0A9W7CI67-F1
#
_cell.length_a   1.000
_cell.length_b   1.000
_cell.length_c   1.000
_cell.angle_alpha   90.00
_cell.angle_beta   90.00
_cell.angle_gamma   90.00
#
_symmetry.space_group_name_H-M   'P 1'
#
loop_
_entity.id
_entity.type
_entity.pdbx_description
1 polymer ?
#
loop_
_entity_poly.entity_id
_entity_poly.type
_entity_poly.pdbx_seq_one_letter_code
_entity_poly.pdbx_strand_id
1 'polypeptide(L)'
;MSSSDGKIPSFPPALVLQLLQSSLPVSPSTGETDERYDITDTGLLLTCDLLSAFVRDVIKRCIILAENEAMIDSEDDDDDDDIDDESFDSSSNKKKRRKLKTIEIKPSHIQSVAAEVIMDYS
;
A
#
# COMPACT_ATOMS: atom_id res chain seq x y z
N MET A 1 -25.73 10.46 6.48
CA MET A 1 -24.60 10.00 5.66
C MET A 1 -23.34 10.30 6.45
N SER A 2 -22.92 9.39 7.34
CA SER A 2 -21.68 9.58 8.08
C SER A 2 -20.53 9.26 7.14
N SER A 3 -19.74 10.28 6.82
CA SER A 3 -18.44 10.13 6.21
C SER A 3 -17.68 9.07 7.00
N SER A 4 -17.36 7.95 6.38
CA SER A 4 -16.30 7.09 6.87
C SER A 4 -15.01 7.89 6.71
N ASP A 5 -14.73 8.76 7.67
CA ASP A 5 -13.42 9.37 7.85
C ASP A 5 -12.42 8.24 7.67
N GLY A 6 -11.59 8.39 6.64
CA GLY A 6 -10.56 7.42 6.28
C GLY A 6 -9.61 7.31 7.46
N LYS A 7 -9.96 6.43 8.41
CA LYS A 7 -9.21 6.22 9.62
C LYS A 7 -7.91 5.59 9.15
N ILE A 8 -6.89 6.44 9.10
CA ILE A 8 -5.53 6.08 8.84
C ILE A 8 -5.24 4.85 9.73
N PRO A 9 -4.92 3.67 9.16
CA PRO A 9 -4.45 2.57 9.96
C PRO A 9 -3.17 3.04 10.64
N SER A 10 -3.22 3.08 11.97
CA SER A 10 -2.12 3.47 12.84
C SER A 10 -1.70 2.25 13.65
N PHE A 11 -0.40 2.05 13.78
CA PHE A 11 0.13 0.93 14.55
C PHE A 11 -0.18 1.11 16.04
N PRO A 12 -0.67 0.06 16.73
CA PRO A 12 -0.85 0.11 18.17
C PRO A 12 0.48 0.39 18.87
N PRO A 13 0.58 1.37 19.79
CA PRO A 13 1.82 1.68 20.49
C PRO A 13 2.45 0.48 21.20
N ALA A 14 1.64 -0.40 21.78
CA ALA A 14 2.12 -1.63 22.42
C ALA A 14 2.85 -2.57 21.43
N LEU A 15 2.37 -2.67 20.19
CA LEU A 15 3.01 -3.47 19.14
C LEU A 15 4.33 -2.84 18.71
N VAL A 16 4.35 -1.52 18.51
CA VAL A 16 5.57 -0.78 18.12
C VAL A 16 6.62 -0.90 19.22
N LEU A 17 6.22 -0.77 20.49
CA LEU A 17 7.12 -0.93 21.63
C LEU A 17 7.73 -2.33 21.64
N GLN A 18 6.93 -3.38 21.43
CA GLN A 18 7.42 -4.76 21.35
C GLN A 18 8.41 -4.96 20.19
N LEU A 19 8.15 -4.37 19.02
CA LEU A 19 9.07 -4.44 17.87
C LEU A 19 10.39 -3.74 18.17
N LEU A 20 10.34 -2.55 18.77
CA LEU A 20 11.54 -1.83 19.19
C LEU A 20 12.33 -2.62 20.23
N GLN A 21 11.68 -3.13 21.27
CA GLN A 21 12.34 -3.95 22.30
C GLN A 21 12.97 -5.22 21.75
N SER A 22 12.33 -5.86 20.76
CA SER A 22 12.87 -7.06 20.11
C SER A 22 14.09 -6.82 19.22
N SER A 23 14.32 -5.58 18.81
CA SER A 23 15.44 -5.19 17.95
C SER A 23 16.61 -4.56 18.71
N LEU A 24 16.43 -4.29 20.01
CA LEU A 24 17.49 -3.78 20.87
C LEU A 24 18.50 -4.88 21.23
N PRO A 25 19.80 -4.56 21.29
CA PRO A 25 20.81 -5.51 21.70
C PRO A 25 20.57 -5.99 23.14
N VAL A 26 20.49 -7.30 23.31
CA VAL A 26 20.42 -7.97 24.61
C VAL A 26 21.80 -8.02 25.22
N SER A 27 21.92 -7.74 26.53
CA SER A 27 23.19 -7.84 27.22
C SER A 27 23.66 -9.30 27.27
N PRO A 28 24.89 -9.62 26.84
CA PRO A 28 25.39 -10.99 26.80
C PRO A 28 25.55 -11.61 28.21
N SER A 29 25.57 -10.81 29.27
CA SER A 29 25.76 -11.28 30.65
C SER A 29 24.44 -11.61 31.36
N THR A 30 23.35 -10.93 31.04
CA THR A 30 22.05 -11.11 31.74
C THR A 30 20.97 -11.70 30.84
N GLY A 31 21.13 -11.66 29.51
CA GLY A 31 20.07 -12.06 28.58
C GLY A 31 18.85 -11.13 28.59
N GLU A 32 18.94 -10.03 29.33
CA GLU A 32 17.92 -8.98 29.42
C GLU A 32 18.27 -7.84 28.45
N THR A 33 17.23 -7.21 27.90
CA THR A 33 17.39 -5.97 27.13
C THR A 33 18.07 -4.94 28.01
N ASP A 34 19.12 -4.30 27.50
CA ASP A 34 19.88 -3.29 28.25
C ASP A 34 18.90 -2.20 28.72
N GLU A 35 18.71 -2.07 30.04
CA GLU A 35 17.79 -1.11 30.68
C GLU A 35 18.12 0.36 30.36
N ARG A 36 19.21 0.60 29.63
CA ARG A 36 19.62 1.92 29.15
C ARG A 36 18.72 2.50 28.05
N TYR A 37 17.81 1.72 27.48
CA TYR A 37 16.92 2.17 26.39
C TYR A 37 15.49 2.42 26.89
N ASP A 38 15.30 3.54 27.58
CA ASP A 38 13.96 4.05 27.91
C ASP A 38 13.34 4.77 26.70
N ILE A 39 12.25 4.21 26.17
CA ILE A 39 11.47 4.82 25.09
C ILE A 39 10.39 5.69 25.72
N THR A 40 10.46 7.00 25.48
CA THR A 40 9.43 7.94 25.95
C THR A 40 8.11 7.75 25.21
N ASP A 41 6.99 8.06 25.85
CA ASP A 41 5.66 8.00 25.21
C ASP A 41 5.61 8.82 23.91
N THR A 42 6.23 10.00 23.89
CA THR A 42 6.34 10.83 22.69
C THR A 42 7.16 10.15 21.60
N GLY A 43 8.30 9.56 21.93
CA GLY A 43 9.13 8.81 20.97
C GLY A 43 8.39 7.60 20.41
N LEU A 44 7.62 6.90 21.25
CA LEU A 44 6.80 5.78 20.83
C LEU A 44 5.70 6.22 19.83
N LEU A 45 4.96 7.30 20.14
CA LEU A 45 3.93 7.82 19.25
C LEU A 45 4.51 8.30 17.90
N LEU A 46 5.63 9.02 17.93
CA LEU A 46 6.32 9.43 16.70
C LEU A 46 6.77 8.22 15.86
N THR A 47 7.22 7.15 16.50
CA THR A 47 7.58 5.91 15.79
C THR A 47 6.36 5.23 15.19
N CYS A 48 5.21 5.24 15.87
CA CYS A 48 3.95 4.73 15.31
C CYS A 48 3.56 5.50 14.05
N ASP A 49 3.68 6.82 14.07
CA ASP A 49 3.39 7.68 12.91
C ASP A 49 4.39 7.45 11.78
N LEU A 50 5.68 7.30 12.09
CA LEU A 50 6.73 7.02 11.12
C LEU A 50 6.52 5.68 10.41
N LEU A 51 6.23 4.61 11.15
CA LEU A 51 5.91 3.29 10.57
C LEU A 51 4.66 3.35 9.69
N SER A 52 3.64 4.09 10.14
CA SER A 52 2.41 4.29 9.37
C SER A 52 2.66 5.07 8.08
N ALA A 53 3.54 6.07 8.12
CA ALA A 53 3.96 6.83 6.94
C ALA A 53 4.77 5.97 5.96
N PHE A 54 5.71 5.17 6.46
CA PHE A 54 6.49 4.21 5.67
C PHE A 54 5.60 3.25 4.89
N VAL A 55 4.65 2.59 5.57
CA VAL A 55 3.74 1.64 4.90
C VAL A 55 2.87 2.34 3.86
N ARG A 56 2.38 3.56 4.15
CA ARG A 56 1.62 4.35 3.17
C ARG A 56 2.45 4.70 1.94
N ASP A 57 3.71 5.06 2.13
CA ASP A 57 4.58 5.43 1.02
C ASP A 57 4.86 4.23 0.11
N VAL A 58 5.21 3.07 0.69
CA VAL A 58 5.38 1.82 -0.05
C VAL A 58 4.12 1.47 -0.85
N ILE A 59 2.94 1.53 -0.22
CA ILE A 59 1.66 1.23 -0.90
C ILE A 59 1.44 2.19 -2.07
N LYS A 60 1.65 3.50 -1.89
CA LYS A 60 1.48 4.49 -2.97
C LYS A 60 2.39 4.19 -4.16
N ARG A 61 3.67 3.90 -3.93
CA ARG A 61 4.60 3.56 -5.01
C ARG A 61 4.19 2.26 -5.72
N CYS A 62 3.73 1.26 -4.97
CA CYS A 62 3.22 0.02 -5.55
C CYS A 62 1.95 0.23 -6.39
N ILE A 63 1.03 1.10 -5.95
CA ILE A 63 -0.17 1.46 -6.72
C ILE A 63 0.23 2.06 -8.06
N ILE A 64 1.19 2.98 -8.09
CA ILE A 64 1.66 3.61 -9.33
C ILE A 64 2.22 2.56 -10.30
N LEU A 65 3.00 1.59 -9.80
CA LEU A 65 3.50 0.50 -10.65
C LEU A 65 2.37 -0.39 -11.20
N ALA A 66 1.41 -0.75 -10.35
CA ALA A 66 0.27 -1.57 -10.74
C ALA A 66 -0.65 -0.84 -11.73
N GLU A 67 -0.84 0.47 -11.57
CA GLU A 67 -1.58 1.33 -12.50
C GLU A 67 -0.90 1.40 -13.87
N ASN A 68 0.43 1.56 -13.89
CA ASN A 68 1.20 1.59 -15.13
C ASN A 68 1.15 0.24 -15.87
N GLU A 69 1.27 -0.88 -15.16
CA GLU A 69 1.13 -2.23 -15.74
C GLU A 69 -0.28 -2.43 -16.33
N ALA A 70 -1.32 -2.05 -15.58
CA ALA A 70 -2.71 -2.19 -16.03
C ALA A 70 -3.07 -1.29 -17.22
N MET A 71 -2.35 -0.17 -17.41
CA MET A 71 -2.52 0.71 -18.56
C MET A 71 -1.92 0.09 -19.83
N ILE A 72 -0.73 -0.51 -19.74
CA ILE A 72 -0.06 -1.21 -20.86
C ILE A 72 -0.89 -2.41 -21.31
N ASP A 73 -1.40 -3.22 -20.38
CA ASP A 73 -2.26 -4.38 -20.68
C ASP A 73 -3.59 -4.02 -21.38
N SER A 74 -3.98 -2.74 -21.41
CA SER A 74 -5.20 -2.29 -22.13
C SER A 74 -4.94 -1.79 -23.55
N GLU A 75 -3.70 -1.74 -24.01
CA GLU A 75 -3.35 -1.30 -25.37
C GLU A 75 -3.21 -2.47 -26.36
N ASP A 76 -3.26 -3.74 -25.90
CA ASP A 76 -3.14 -4.95 -26.73
C ASP A 76 -4.49 -5.68 -27.00
N ASP A 77 -5.64 -5.04 -26.72
CA ASP A 77 -6.98 -5.58 -27.01
C ASP A 77 -7.55 -5.03 -28.34
N ASP A 78 -6.65 -4.80 -29.31
CA ASP A 78 -6.98 -4.65 -30.73
C ASP A 78 -6.94 -6.04 -31.38
N ASP A 79 -8.00 -6.84 -31.20
CA ASP A 79 -8.40 -7.79 -32.25
C ASP A 79 -9.88 -8.25 -32.11
N ASP A 80 -10.65 -7.85 -33.13
CA ASP A 80 -11.74 -8.57 -33.78
C ASP A 80 -13.01 -9.00 -33.00
N ASP A 81 -14.11 -8.29 -33.26
CA ASP A 81 -15.33 -8.96 -33.76
C ASP A 81 -16.19 -7.95 -34.54
N ASP A 82 -15.88 -7.92 -35.83
CA ASP A 82 -16.69 -7.43 -36.94
C ASP A 82 -18.04 -8.17 -36.96
N ILE A 83 -19.13 -7.52 -36.56
CA ILE A 83 -20.50 -7.96 -36.90
C ILE A 83 -21.31 -6.73 -37.32
N ASP A 84 -21.35 -6.56 -38.64
CA ASP A 84 -22.33 -5.81 -39.43
C ASP A 84 -23.76 -6.35 -39.21
N ASP A 85 -24.76 -5.55 -39.63
CA ASP A 85 -26.19 -5.86 -39.80
C ASP A 85 -27.21 -5.24 -38.80
N GLU A 86 -27.50 -3.95 -39.07
CA GLU A 86 -28.82 -3.32 -39.22
C GLU A 86 -30.05 -3.89 -38.46
N SER A 87 -30.54 -3.18 -37.41
CA SER A 87 -31.99 -3.11 -37.13
C SER A 87 -32.38 -1.99 -36.16
N PHE A 88 -33.44 -1.30 -36.56
CA PHE A 88 -34.13 -0.15 -35.95
C PHE A 88 -34.63 -0.40 -34.51
N ASP A 89 -34.66 0.68 -33.72
CA ASP A 89 -35.61 0.96 -32.61
C ASP A 89 -35.02 1.21 -31.21
N SER A 90 -35.57 2.27 -30.63
CA SER A 90 -35.59 2.67 -29.23
C SER A 90 -34.30 3.19 -28.61
N SER A 91 -34.38 4.49 -28.31
CA SER A 91 -33.54 5.30 -27.43
C SER A 91 -33.19 4.61 -26.11
N SER A 92 -32.22 3.69 -26.16
CA SER A 92 -31.55 3.19 -24.98
C SER A 92 -30.14 3.76 -24.94
N ASN A 93 -29.97 4.84 -24.17
CA ASN A 93 -28.67 5.29 -23.70
C ASN A 93 -28.07 4.21 -22.79
N LYS A 94 -27.62 3.08 -23.36
CA LYS A 94 -26.76 2.11 -22.70
C LYS A 94 -25.38 2.73 -22.57
N LYS A 95 -25.22 3.63 -21.59
CA LYS A 95 -23.90 4.02 -21.09
C LYS A 95 -23.24 2.73 -20.58
N LYS A 96 -22.32 2.17 -21.37
CA LYS A 96 -21.44 1.08 -20.96
C LYS A 96 -20.76 1.52 -19.65
N ARG A 97 -21.20 0.99 -18.51
CA ARG A 97 -20.49 1.13 -17.23
C ARG A 97 -19.14 0.45 -17.44
N ARG A 98 -18.08 1.21 -17.71
CA ARG A 98 -16.70 0.71 -17.60
C ARG A 98 -16.59 0.14 -16.19
N LYS A 99 -16.46 -1.19 -16.08
CA LYS A 99 -16.15 -1.83 -14.82
C LYS A 99 -14.81 -1.23 -14.39
N LEU A 100 -14.77 -0.59 -13.22
CA LEU A 100 -13.48 -0.21 -12.64
C LEU A 100 -12.69 -1.50 -12.48
N LYS A 101 -11.61 -1.66 -13.26
CA LYS A 101 -10.65 -2.76 -13.04
C LYS A 101 -10.09 -2.54 -11.64
N THR A 102 -10.18 -3.55 -10.78
CA THR A 102 -9.53 -3.52 -9.47
C THR A 102 -8.03 -3.58 -9.71
N ILE A 103 -7.29 -2.56 -9.26
CA ILE A 103 -5.83 -2.56 -9.30
C ILE A 103 -5.36 -3.52 -8.19
N GLU A 104 -4.63 -4.56 -8.58
CA GLU A 104 -4.07 -5.54 -7.65
C GLU A 104 -2.56 -5.30 -7.48
N ILE A 105 -2.11 -5.10 -6.24
CA ILE A 105 -0.69 -4.97 -5.91
C ILE A 105 -0.09 -6.38 -5.79
N LYS A 106 0.85 -6.70 -6.68
CA LYS A 106 1.59 -7.97 -6.71
C LYS A 106 2.88 -7.85 -5.88
N PRO A 107 3.43 -8.97 -5.36
CA PRO A 107 4.72 -8.97 -4.67
C PRO A 107 5.88 -8.40 -5.50
N SER A 108 5.82 -8.51 -6.83
CA SER A 108 6.81 -7.93 -7.75
C SER A 108 6.87 -6.40 -7.66
N HIS A 109 5.74 -5.72 -7.45
CA HIS A 109 5.72 -4.26 -7.27
C HIS A 109 6.49 -3.83 -6.03
N ILE A 110 6.35 -4.58 -4.93
CA ILE A 110 7.08 -4.33 -3.68
C ILE A 110 8.59 -4.51 -3.91
N GLN A 111 9.00 -5.58 -4.59
CA GLN A 111 10.41 -5.84 -4.91
C GLN A 111 11.02 -4.70 -5.73
N SER A 112 10.28 -4.15 -6.70
CA SER A 112 10.75 -3.05 -7.54
C SER A 112 10.98 -1.75 -6.76
N VAL A 113 10.18 -1.46 -5.73
CA VAL A 113 10.30 -0.21 -4.95
C VAL A 113 11.20 -0.34 -3.72
N ALA A 114 11.53 -1.58 -3.29
CA ALA A 114 12.18 -1.83 -2.01
C ALA A 114 13.51 -1.09 -1.85
N ALA A 115 14.38 -1.12 -2.87
CA ALA A 115 15.70 -0.49 -2.78
C ALA A 115 15.61 1.03 -2.62
N GLU A 116 14.74 1.68 -3.40
CA GLU A 116 14.53 3.13 -3.36
C GLU A 116 13.94 3.56 -2.02
N VAL A 117 12.90 2.85 -1.55
CA VAL A 117 12.29 3.13 -0.26
C VAL A 117 13.30 2.95 0.88
N ILE A 118 14.15 1.91 0.85
CA ILE A 118 15.16 1.73 1.90
C ILE A 118 16.16 2.90 1.91
N MET A 119 16.55 3.43 0.74
CA MET A 119 17.44 4.59 0.67
C MET A 119 16.79 5.87 1.20
N ASP A 120 15.48 6.06 0.97
CA ASP A 120 14.77 7.25 1.45
C ASP A 120 14.59 7.28 2.98
N TYR A 121 14.65 6.11 3.63
CA TYR A 121 14.50 5.93 5.07
C TYR A 121 15.82 5.57 5.79
N SER A 122 16.96 5.64 5.09
CA SER A 122 18.30 5.38 5.64
C SER A 122 18.96 6.57 6.33
#